data_AF-A0A3C2DG06-F1
#
_entry.id   AF-A0A3C2DG06-F1
#
_cell.length_a   1.000
_cell.length_b   1.000
_cell.length_c   1.000
_cell.angle_alpha   90.00
_cell.angle_beta   90.00
_cell.angle_gamma   90.00
#
_symmetry.space_group_name_H-M   'P 1'
#
loop_
_entity.id
_entity.type
_entity.pdbx_description
1 polymer ?
#
loop_
_entity_poly.entity_id
_entity_poly.type
_entity_poly.pdbx_seq_one_letter_code
_entity_poly.pdbx_strand_id
1 'polypeptide(L)' 'PHARPGQRSLEDGDLVVCDFGAVFDGYRSDMTRSMRVGGTGAGLEAEMLAAVLEAQAAGLAIVADGVAVAEVDAACRA' A
#
# COMPACT_ATOMS: atom_id res chain seq x y z
N PRO A 1 3.07 1.59 -11.74
CA PRO A 1 2.55 2.57 -10.75
C PRO A 1 2.09 3.88 -11.45
N HIS A 2 1.43 4.79 -10.70
CA HIS A 2 0.98 6.13 -11.12
C HIS A 2 -0.19 6.20 -12.13
N ALA A 3 -1.08 5.21 -12.10
CA ALA A 3 -2.34 5.29 -12.84
C ALA A 3 -3.21 6.44 -12.29
N ARG A 4 -3.90 7.16 -13.17
CA ARG A 4 -4.91 8.14 -12.78
C ARG A 4 -6.30 7.50 -12.84
N PRO A 5 -7.23 7.87 -11.93
CA PRO A 5 -8.61 7.38 -12.00
C PRO A 5 -9.23 7.65 -13.38
N GLY A 6 -9.84 6.62 -13.95
CA GLY A 6 -10.57 6.68 -15.23
C GLY A 6 -12.08 6.48 -15.02
N GLN A 7 -12.79 6.20 -16.12
CA GLN A 7 -14.25 5.96 -16.10
C GLN A 7 -14.63 4.48 -15.98
N ARG A 8 -13.65 3.57 -15.81
CA ARG A 8 -13.93 2.14 -15.62
C ARG A 8 -14.76 1.97 -14.35
N SER A 9 -15.90 1.28 -14.46
CA SER A 9 -16.67 0.87 -13.30
C SER A 9 -15.97 -0.26 -12.56
N LEU A 10 -15.99 -0.21 -11.23
CA LEU A 10 -15.43 -1.27 -10.39
C LEU A 10 -16.32 -2.51 -10.44
N GLU A 11 -15.69 -3.67 -10.48
CA GLU A 11 -16.35 -4.98 -10.57
C GLU A 11 -16.03 -5.83 -9.34
N ASP A 12 -16.90 -6.80 -9.03
CA ASP A 12 -16.60 -7.78 -7.98
C ASP A 12 -15.31 -8.54 -8.32
N GLY A 13 -14.41 -8.62 -7.35
CA GLY A 13 -13.07 -9.20 -7.53
C GLY A 13 -11.96 -8.18 -7.82
N ASP A 14 -12.27 -6.95 -8.22
CA ASP A 14 -11.23 -5.95 -8.56
C ASP A 14 -10.33 -5.64 -7.36
N LEU A 15 -9.01 -5.60 -7.60
CA LEU A 15 -8.05 -4.95 -6.72
C LEU A 15 -7.97 -3.46 -7.04
N VAL A 16 -8.20 -2.63 -6.03
CA VAL A 16 -8.25 -1.18 -6.11
C VAL A 16 -7.14 -0.59 -5.25
N VAL A 17 -6.35 0.29 -5.86
CA VAL A 17 -5.31 1.08 -5.18
C VAL A 17 -5.78 2.53 -5.12
N CYS A 18 -5.97 3.05 -3.92
CA CYS A 18 -6.25 4.45 -3.65
C CYS A 18 -4.97 5.10 -3.13
N ASP A 19 -4.30 5.87 -3.97
CA ASP A 19 -3.08 6.61 -3.66
C ASP A 19 -3.38 8.11 -3.64
N PHE A 20 -3.33 8.74 -2.47
CA PHE A 20 -3.83 10.08 -2.27
C PHE A 20 -3.17 10.82 -1.10
N GLY A 21 -3.23 12.14 -1.18
CA GLY A 21 -2.69 13.04 -0.16
C GLY A 21 -3.44 14.36 -0.14
N ALA A 22 -3.18 15.16 0.88
CA ALA A 22 -3.71 16.50 1.03
C ALA A 22 -2.58 17.51 1.24
N VAL A 23 -2.84 18.76 0.88
CA VAL A 23 -1.97 19.89 1.22
C VAL A 23 -2.68 20.74 2.27
N PHE A 24 -2.03 20.97 3.40
CA PHE A 24 -2.56 21.78 4.49
C PHE A 24 -1.46 22.68 5.04
N ASP A 25 -1.67 24.00 5.02
CA ASP A 25 -0.70 25.01 5.48
C ASP A 25 0.74 24.80 4.95
N GLY A 26 0.86 24.36 3.69
CA GLY A 26 2.15 24.09 3.03
C GLY A 26 2.72 22.69 3.29
N TYR A 27 2.20 21.95 4.27
CA TYR A 27 2.53 20.55 4.54
C TYR A 27 1.79 19.61 3.58
N ARG A 28 2.41 18.47 3.27
CA ARG A 28 1.86 17.43 2.40
C ARG A 28 1.69 16.14 3.18
N SER A 29 0.50 15.55 3.12
CA SER A 29 0.29 14.15 3.50
C SER A 29 0.35 13.26 2.27
N ASP A 30 0.66 11.99 2.48
CA ASP A 30 0.67 10.96 1.44
C ASP A 30 0.34 9.60 2.06
N MET A 31 -0.59 8.87 1.46
CA MET A 31 -0.92 7.51 1.85
C MET A 31 -1.52 6.71 0.71
N THR A 32 -1.29 5.41 0.74
CA THR A 32 -1.94 4.45 -0.16
C THR A 32 -2.77 3.44 0.64
N ARG A 33 -3.93 3.06 0.11
CA ARG A 33 -4.72 1.90 0.57
C ARG A 33 -5.05 1.00 -0.60
N SER A 34 -4.81 -0.29 -0.43
CA SER A 34 -5.16 -1.32 -1.39
C SER A 34 -6.28 -2.19 -0.83
N MET A 35 -7.30 -2.46 -1.62
CA MET A 35 -8.48 -3.22 -1.21
C MET A 35 -9.03 -4.05 -2.36
N ARG A 36 -9.83 -5.06 -2.05
CA ARG A 36 -10.60 -5.83 -3.02
C ARG A 36 -12.07 -5.41 -2.97
N VAL A 37 -12.69 -5.25 -4.13
CA VAL A 37 -14.15 -5.07 -4.24
C VAL A 37 -14.81 -6.43 -4.08
N GLY A 38 -15.57 -6.62 -2.99
CA GLY A 38 -16.21 -7.90 -2.68
C GLY A 38 -15.22 -9.05 -2.43
N GLY A 39 -15.68 -10.29 -2.63
CA GLY A 39 -14.92 -11.51 -2.38
C GLY A 39 -14.97 -12.05 -0.94
N THR A 40 -14.22 -13.12 -0.68
CA THR A 40 -14.29 -13.92 0.56
C THR A 40 -13.10 -13.72 1.51
N GLY A 41 -12.18 -12.79 1.20
CA GLY A 41 -10.93 -12.64 1.95
C GLY A 41 -9.94 -13.79 1.75
N ALA A 42 -10.11 -14.59 0.69
CA ALA A 42 -9.26 -15.70 0.32
C ALA A 42 -8.83 -15.63 -1.15
N GLY A 43 -7.87 -16.49 -1.51
CA GLY A 43 -7.30 -16.58 -2.86
C GLY A 43 -6.14 -15.62 -3.08
N LEU A 44 -5.64 -15.63 -4.32
CA LEU A 44 -4.41 -14.93 -4.69
C LEU A 44 -4.46 -13.43 -4.37
N GLU A 45 -5.59 -12.76 -4.58
CA GLU A 45 -5.72 -11.33 -4.29
C GLU A 45 -5.58 -11.02 -2.79
N ALA A 46 -6.11 -11.90 -1.92
CA ALA A 46 -5.97 -11.76 -0.48
C ALA A 46 -4.53 -12.04 -0.04
N GLU A 47 -3.89 -13.05 -0.62
CA GLU A 47 -2.47 -13.37 -0.39
C GLU A 47 -1.56 -12.22 -0.82
N MET A 48 -1.83 -11.58 -1.97
CA MET A 48 -1.09 -10.40 -2.43
C MET A 48 -1.24 -9.21 -1.47
N LEU A 49 -2.46 -8.94 -1.00
CA LEU A 49 -2.70 -7.87 -0.02
C LEU A 49 -1.99 -8.15 1.31
N ALA A 50 -2.02 -9.40 1.78
CA ALA A 50 -1.32 -9.83 2.99
C ALA A 50 0.21 -9.69 2.87
N ALA A 51 0.79 -10.15 1.76
CA ALA A 51 2.23 -10.05 1.53
C ALA A 51 2.72 -8.58 1.53
N VAL A 52 1.97 -7.67 0.90
CA VAL A 52 2.31 -6.23 0.92
C VAL A 52 2.14 -5.62 2.30
N LEU A 53 1.11 -6.04 3.06
CA LEU A 53 0.91 -5.59 4.44
C LEU A 53 2.04 -6.05 5.36
N GLU A 54 2.48 -7.30 5.23
CA GLU A 54 3.59 -7.87 6.00
C GLU A 54 4.91 -7.16 5.69
N ALA A 55 5.22 -6.95 4.41
CA ALA A 55 6.38 -6.17 3.97
C ALA A 55 6.38 -4.75 4.57
N GLN A 56 5.23 -4.07 4.54
CA GLN A 56 5.08 -2.73 5.10
C GLN A 56 5.26 -2.72 6.63
N ALA A 57 4.73 -3.72 7.32
CA ALA A 57 4.90 -3.88 8.76
C ALA A 57 6.36 -4.15 9.14
N ALA A 58 7.10 -4.93 8.35
CA ALA A 58 8.52 -5.22 8.57
C ALA A 58 9.38 -3.94 8.49
N GLY A 59 9.17 -3.10 7.48
CA GLY A 59 9.85 -1.80 7.38
C GLY A 59 9.50 -0.86 8.53
N LEU A 60 8.22 -0.78 8.91
CA LEU A 60 7.79 0.03 10.05
C LEU A 60 8.40 -0.42 11.38
N ALA A 61 8.57 -1.73 11.58
CA ALA A 61 9.08 -2.28 12.83
C ALA A 61 10.53 -1.86 13.12
N ILE A 62 11.30 -1.51 12.09
CA ILE A 62 12.71 -1.15 12.23
C ILE A 62 13.01 0.33 12.00
N VAL A 63 12.07 1.11 11.45
CA VAL A 63 12.34 2.52 11.13
C VAL A 63 12.54 3.32 12.42
N ALA A 64 13.73 3.89 12.57
CA ALA A 64 14.13 4.63 13.75
C ALA A 64 15.28 5.60 13.41
N ASP A 65 15.57 6.53 14.32
CA ASP A 65 16.73 7.41 14.19
C ASP A 65 18.03 6.58 14.08
N GLY A 66 18.89 6.97 13.14
CA GLY A 66 20.17 6.30 12.88
C GLY A 66 20.11 5.02 12.02
N VAL A 67 18.94 4.48 11.67
CA VAL A 67 18.82 3.30 10.78
C VAL A 67 19.01 3.73 9.32
N ALA A 68 19.84 2.99 8.57
CA ALA A 68 20.06 3.27 7.16
C ALA A 68 18.79 2.98 6.34
N VAL A 69 18.40 3.88 5.44
CA VAL A 69 17.19 3.71 4.59
C VAL A 69 17.24 2.41 3.78
N ALA A 70 18.44 1.97 3.37
CA ALA A 70 18.62 0.71 2.66
C ALA A 70 18.25 -0.53 3.51
N GLU A 71 18.40 -0.46 4.84
CA GLU A 71 18.00 -1.55 5.75
C GLU A 71 16.48 -1.62 5.87
N VAL A 72 15.80 -0.46 5.89
CA VAL A 72 14.32 -0.38 5.85
C VAL A 72 13.77 -0.97 4.55
N ASP A 73 14.37 -0.62 3.39
CA ASP A 73 14.01 -1.22 2.11
C ASP A 73 14.28 -2.73 2.08
N ALA A 74 15.42 -3.18 2.61
CA ALA A 74 15.74 -4.60 2.69
C ALA A 74 14.74 -5.38 3.55
N ALA A 75 14.30 -4.83 4.69
CA ALA A 75 13.29 -5.44 5.53
C ALA A 75 11.94 -5.60 4.82
N CYS A 76 11.55 -4.62 3.98
CA CYS A 76 10.35 -4.71 3.16
C CYS A 76 10.45 -5.76 2.01
N ARG A 77 11.67 -6.19 1.65
CA ARG A 77 11.93 -7.13 0.52
C ARG A 77 12.28 -8.55 0.96
N ALA A 78 12.39 -8.78 2.27
CA ALA A 78 12.83 -10.04 2.86
C ALA A 78 11.84 -11.20 2.65
#